data_AF-A0A1H2TZB6-F1
#
_entry.id   AF-A0A1H2TZB6-F1
#
_cell.length_a   1.000
_cell.length_b   1.000
_cell.length_c   1.000
_cell.angle_alpha   90.00
_cell.angle_beta   90.00
_cell.angle_gamma   90.00
#
_symmetry.space_group_name_H-M   'P 1'
#
loop_
_entity.id
_entity.type
_entity.pdbx_description
1 polymer ?
#
loop_
_entity_poly.entity_id
_entity_poly.type
_entity_poly.pdbx_seq_one_letter_code
_entity_poly.pdbx_strand_id
1 'polypeptide(L)'
;MAITIHRKLASIVEEIDRTEFAELVRLSVLKKWFERPGRLTAFALWIAEQAATGEAPASEPEAALLAQARALLEEIQARGDLNARAMWELHGRLEAFQPDYRSLSWGRVRLVNSHALMLIEDALTICLRHPDDPRLGYKLAADYCGHYDARYGRNLNGPSRDRVQEIVEFVARREADENAFPHATSMLGAGFRVWS
;
A
#
# COMPACT_ATOMS: atom_id res chain seq x y z
N MET A 1 -2.08 3.80 -29.77
CA MET A 1 -1.73 2.82 -28.71
C MET A 1 -2.39 3.26 -27.41
N ALA A 2 -3.04 2.35 -26.68
CA ALA A 2 -3.53 2.67 -25.34
C ALA A 2 -2.33 2.86 -24.39
N ILE A 3 -2.29 3.98 -23.66
CA ILE A 3 -1.25 4.24 -22.66
C ILE A 3 -1.44 3.25 -21.50
N THR A 4 -0.38 2.50 -21.17
CA THR A 4 -0.31 1.56 -20.03
C THR A 4 -0.45 2.30 -18.69
N ILE A 5 -0.82 1.61 -17.61
CA ILE A 5 -0.99 2.26 -16.31
C ILE A 5 0.35 2.80 -15.81
N HIS A 6 1.46 2.05 -15.93
CA HIS A 6 2.79 2.56 -15.51
C HIS A 6 3.17 3.86 -16.25
N ARG A 7 2.85 4.00 -17.54
CA ARG A 7 3.10 5.25 -18.28
C ARG A 7 2.23 6.41 -17.81
N LYS A 8 0.97 6.14 -17.43
CA LYS A 8 0.12 7.17 -16.82
C LYS A 8 0.69 7.64 -15.47
N LEU A 9 1.21 6.72 -14.66
CA LEU A 9 1.86 7.05 -13.39
C LEU A 9 3.17 7.82 -13.62
N ALA A 10 3.99 7.42 -14.61
CA ALA A 10 5.22 8.13 -14.96
C ALA A 10 4.94 9.60 -15.36
N SER A 11 3.82 9.85 -16.05
CA SER A 11 3.40 11.23 -16.38
C SER A 11 2.99 12.07 -15.15
N ILE A 12 2.81 11.46 -13.98
CA ILE A 12 2.62 12.18 -12.72
C ILE A 12 3.98 12.65 -12.19
N VAL A 13 4.99 11.78 -12.24
CA VAL A 13 6.37 12.12 -11.88
C VAL A 13 6.90 13.25 -12.75
N GLU A 14 6.74 13.16 -14.07
CA GLU A 14 7.14 14.21 -15.02
C GLU A 14 6.42 15.55 -14.76
N GLU A 15 5.17 15.51 -14.29
CA GLU A 15 4.44 16.72 -13.93
C GLU A 15 4.99 17.33 -12.64
N ILE A 16 5.23 16.52 -11.60
CA ILE A 16 5.86 17.00 -10.36
C ILE A 16 7.24 17.59 -10.66
N ASP A 17 8.06 16.95 -11.50
CA ASP A 17 9.39 17.45 -11.87
C ASP A 17 9.31 18.81 -12.61
N ARG A 18 8.22 19.07 -13.34
CA ARG A 18 8.02 20.31 -14.13
C ARG A 18 7.33 21.43 -13.34
N THR A 19 6.35 21.09 -12.50
CA THR A 19 5.46 22.06 -11.84
C THR A 19 5.51 22.00 -10.32
N GLU A 20 6.39 21.17 -9.76
CA GLU A 20 6.54 20.88 -8.31
C GLU A 20 5.28 20.32 -7.65
N PHE A 21 4.28 19.97 -8.46
CA PHE A 21 2.92 19.69 -8.05
C PHE A 21 2.24 18.74 -9.04
N ALA A 22 1.45 17.82 -8.52
CA ALA A 22 0.41 17.10 -9.26
C ALA A 22 -0.79 16.80 -8.37
N GLU A 23 -1.99 16.72 -8.95
CA GLU A 23 -3.19 16.40 -8.16
C GLU A 23 -3.17 14.94 -7.68
N LEU A 24 -3.46 14.72 -6.39
CA LEU A 24 -3.51 13.37 -5.79
C LEU A 24 -4.51 12.45 -6.51
N VAL A 25 -5.61 13.01 -7.02
CA VAL A 25 -6.64 12.28 -7.76
C VAL A 25 -6.09 11.58 -9.01
N ARG A 26 -4.94 12.01 -9.54
CA ARG A 26 -4.28 11.35 -10.68
C ARG A 26 -3.84 9.92 -10.36
N LEU A 27 -3.58 9.59 -9.09
CA LEU A 27 -3.33 8.20 -8.66
C LEU A 27 -4.55 7.29 -8.85
N SER A 28 -5.75 7.83 -9.10
CA SER A 28 -6.96 7.02 -9.34
C SER A 28 -6.86 6.10 -10.55
N VAL A 29 -5.89 6.32 -11.46
CA VAL A 29 -5.56 5.39 -12.54
C VAL A 29 -5.23 3.98 -12.04
N LEU A 30 -4.72 3.86 -10.80
CA LEU A 30 -4.43 2.58 -10.15
C LEU A 30 -5.68 1.74 -9.92
N LYS A 31 -6.86 2.35 -9.76
CA LYS A 31 -8.11 1.60 -9.56
C LYS A 31 -8.34 0.61 -10.69
N LYS A 32 -8.14 1.04 -11.94
CA LYS A 32 -8.24 0.18 -13.12
C LYS A 32 -7.14 -0.89 -13.14
N TRP A 33 -5.95 -0.59 -12.61
CA TRP A 33 -4.86 -1.56 -12.54
C TRP A 33 -5.18 -2.70 -11.57
N PHE A 34 -5.81 -2.40 -10.44
CA PHE A 34 -6.22 -3.37 -9.42
C PHE A 34 -7.40 -4.26 -9.82
N GLU A 35 -8.11 -3.97 -10.92
CA GLU A 35 -9.18 -4.84 -11.43
C GLU A 35 -8.68 -6.21 -11.88
N ARG A 36 -7.36 -6.40 -12.11
CA ARG A 36 -6.82 -7.74 -12.35
C ARG A 36 -6.59 -8.49 -11.03
N PRO A 37 -7.04 -9.75 -10.92
CA PRO A 37 -6.87 -10.56 -9.70
C PRO A 37 -5.44 -10.60 -9.17
N GLY A 38 -5.30 -10.50 -7.85
CA GLY A 38 -4.02 -10.62 -7.15
C GLY A 38 -3.08 -9.41 -7.26
N ARG A 39 -3.39 -8.39 -8.06
CA ARG A 39 -2.59 -7.15 -8.11
C ARG A 39 -2.75 -6.30 -6.86
N LEU A 40 -3.97 -6.20 -6.34
CA LEU A 40 -4.24 -5.44 -5.12
C LEU A 40 -3.52 -6.05 -3.91
N THR A 41 -3.63 -7.36 -3.71
CA THR A 41 -2.89 -8.09 -2.66
C THR A 41 -1.38 -7.89 -2.78
N ALA A 42 -0.82 -8.06 -3.99
CA ALA A 42 0.61 -7.87 -4.19
C ALA A 42 1.07 -6.43 -3.92
N PHE A 43 0.27 -5.45 -4.33
CA PHE A 43 0.56 -4.04 -4.05
C PHE A 43 0.50 -3.74 -2.55
N ALA A 44 -0.51 -4.26 -1.85
CA ALA A 44 -0.64 -4.09 -0.41
C ALA A 44 0.58 -4.67 0.34
N LEU A 45 1.00 -5.89 0.00
CA LEU A 45 2.20 -6.50 0.59
C LEU A 45 3.47 -5.70 0.28
N TRP A 46 3.62 -5.21 -0.94
CA TRP A 46 4.76 -4.37 -1.32
C TRP A 46 4.79 -3.05 -0.53
N ILE A 47 3.64 -2.38 -0.34
CA ILE A 47 3.56 -1.19 0.51
C ILE A 47 3.93 -1.52 1.96
N ALA A 48 3.45 -2.65 2.48
CA ALA A 48 3.81 -3.08 3.83
C ALA A 48 5.32 -3.32 3.97
N GLU A 49 5.98 -3.87 2.95
CA GLU A 49 7.44 -4.03 2.89
C GLU A 49 8.15 -2.66 2.89
N GLN A 50 7.76 -1.73 2.00
CA GLN A 50 8.35 -0.40 1.95
C GLN A 50 8.19 0.34 3.28
N ALA A 51 7.00 0.27 3.89
CA ALA A 51 6.74 0.87 5.19
C ALA A 51 7.55 0.22 6.30
N ALA A 52 7.75 -1.10 6.25
CA ALA A 52 8.53 -1.83 7.24
C ALA A 52 10.02 -1.51 7.17
N THR A 53 10.57 -1.23 5.97
CA THR A 53 12.01 -0.95 5.75
C THR A 53 12.36 0.53 5.63
N GLY A 54 11.36 1.42 5.65
CA GLY A 54 11.53 2.84 5.42
C GLY A 54 12.21 3.58 6.58
N GLU A 55 11.52 4.57 7.13
CA GLU A 55 12.07 5.46 8.15
C GLU A 55 12.46 4.72 9.44
N ALA A 56 13.44 5.27 10.16
CA ALA A 56 13.85 4.72 11.44
C ALA A 56 12.70 4.80 12.45
N PRO A 57 12.48 3.76 13.27
CA PRO A 57 11.42 3.77 14.28
C PRO A 57 11.66 4.88 15.30
N ALA A 58 10.58 5.54 15.73
CA ALA A 58 10.62 6.58 16.74
C ALA A 58 10.70 6.02 18.18
N SER A 59 10.44 4.72 18.36
CA SER A 59 10.45 4.05 19.66
C SER A 59 10.76 2.55 19.58
N GLU A 60 11.19 1.95 20.68
CA GLU A 60 11.44 0.49 20.76
C GLU A 60 10.18 -0.36 20.50
N PRO A 61 8.98 -0.03 21.03
CA PRO A 61 7.76 -0.78 20.71
C PRO A 61 7.41 -0.73 19.22
N GLU A 62 7.59 0.41 18.58
CA GLU A 62 7.41 0.55 17.12
C GLU A 62 8.43 -0.32 16.37
N ALA A 63 9.70 -0.28 16.75
CA ALA A 63 10.75 -1.10 16.15
C ALA A 63 10.41 -2.60 16.24
N ALA A 64 9.87 -3.07 17.37
CA ALA A 64 9.47 -4.45 17.57
C ALA A 64 8.29 -4.87 16.67
N LEU A 65 7.34 -3.97 16.40
CA LEU A 65 6.23 -4.22 15.48
C LEU A 65 6.69 -4.24 14.03
N LEU A 66 7.58 -3.31 13.64
CA LEU A 66 8.18 -3.32 12.29
C LEU A 66 8.99 -4.60 12.05
N ALA A 67 9.74 -5.08 13.05
CA ALA A 67 10.47 -6.34 12.94
C ALA A 67 9.53 -7.54 12.76
N GLN A 68 8.39 -7.59 13.47
CA GLN A 68 7.36 -8.61 13.28
C GLN A 68 6.74 -8.55 11.88
N ALA A 69 6.48 -7.34 11.37
CA ALA A 69 5.97 -7.16 10.00
C ALA A 69 6.96 -7.69 8.96
N ARG A 70 8.26 -7.38 9.09
CA ARG A 70 9.31 -7.91 8.19
C ARG A 70 9.36 -9.43 8.22
N ALA A 71 9.40 -10.03 9.42
CA ALA A 71 9.43 -11.49 9.56
C ALA A 71 8.20 -12.17 8.92
N LEU A 72 7.01 -11.59 9.07
CA LEU A 72 5.80 -12.07 8.43
C LEU A 72 5.87 -11.99 6.90
N LEU A 73 6.35 -10.87 6.36
CA LEU A 73 6.47 -10.65 4.92
C LEU A 73 7.51 -11.59 4.28
N GLU A 74 8.64 -11.81 4.96
CA GLU A 74 9.66 -12.78 4.56
C GLU A 74 9.09 -14.21 4.53
N GLU A 75 8.28 -14.59 5.53
CA GLU A 75 7.61 -15.90 5.56
C GLU A 75 6.62 -16.06 4.40
N ILE A 76 5.78 -15.05 4.14
CA ILE A 76 4.84 -15.04 3.02
C ILE A 76 5.58 -15.20 1.69
N GLN A 77 6.68 -14.48 1.50
CA GLN A 77 7.48 -14.59 0.29
C GLN A 77 8.13 -15.97 0.13
N ALA A 78 8.66 -16.54 1.22
CA ALA A 78 9.31 -17.85 1.21
C ALA A 78 8.34 -19.00 0.93
N ARG A 79 7.11 -18.92 1.46
CA ARG A 79 6.09 -19.96 1.27
C ARG A 79 5.26 -19.77 0.00
N GLY A 80 5.09 -18.52 -0.44
CA GLY A 80 4.21 -18.16 -1.55
C GLY A 80 2.72 -18.16 -1.19
N ASP A 81 2.36 -18.24 0.09
CA ASP A 81 0.98 -18.23 0.58
C ASP A 81 0.76 -17.23 1.73
N LEU A 82 -0.49 -16.82 1.90
CA LEU A 82 -0.86 -15.90 2.98
C LEU A 82 -1.11 -16.68 4.28
N ASN A 83 -0.34 -16.40 5.32
CA ASN A 83 -0.61 -16.91 6.67
C ASN A 83 -1.67 -16.03 7.36
N ALA A 84 -2.95 -16.28 7.06
CA ALA A 84 -4.07 -15.47 7.56
C ALA A 84 -4.08 -15.34 9.09
N ARG A 85 -3.70 -16.39 9.83
CA ARG A 85 -3.62 -16.35 11.29
C ARG A 85 -2.56 -15.35 11.77
N ALA A 86 -1.34 -15.47 11.26
CA ALA A 86 -0.24 -14.57 11.66
C ALA A 86 -0.53 -13.12 11.24
N MET A 87 -1.15 -12.92 10.08
CA MET A 87 -1.62 -11.60 9.63
C MET A 87 -2.68 -11.00 10.57
N TRP A 88 -3.65 -11.79 11.03
CA TRP A 88 -4.65 -11.34 12.01
C TRP A 88 -4.02 -11.00 13.37
N GLU A 89 -3.09 -11.84 13.84
CA GLU A 89 -2.38 -11.59 15.09
C GLU A 89 -1.56 -10.30 15.04
N LEU A 90 -0.84 -10.04 13.93
CA LEU A 90 -0.12 -8.79 13.73
C LEU A 90 -1.08 -7.61 13.57
N HIS A 91 -2.15 -7.76 12.79
CA HIS A 91 -3.16 -6.71 12.58
C HIS A 91 -3.74 -6.22 13.92
N GLY A 92 -4.13 -7.13 14.81
CA GLY A 92 -4.63 -6.76 16.14
C GLY A 92 -3.60 -6.04 17.02
N ARG A 93 -2.30 -6.38 16.88
CA ARG A 93 -1.21 -5.69 17.60
C ARG A 93 -1.00 -4.28 17.07
N LEU A 94 -1.07 -4.07 15.75
CA LEU A 94 -1.00 -2.75 15.11
C LEU A 94 -2.19 -1.88 15.52
N GLU A 95 -3.39 -2.46 15.56
CA GLU A 95 -4.60 -1.79 16.02
C GLU A 95 -4.44 -1.30 17.46
N ALA A 96 -4.02 -2.21 18.36
CA ALA A 96 -3.80 -1.92 19.77
C ALA A 96 -2.66 -0.91 20.04
N PHE A 97 -1.69 -0.78 19.14
CA PHE A 97 -0.60 0.21 19.26
C PHE A 97 -1.07 1.64 18.97
N GLN A 98 -2.15 1.80 18.19
CA GLN A 98 -2.73 3.09 17.87
C GLN A 98 -4.21 3.11 18.25
N PRO A 99 -4.54 2.93 19.55
CA PRO A 99 -5.91 2.73 20.02
C PRO A 99 -6.69 4.04 20.13
N ASP A 100 -5.99 5.17 20.01
CA ASP A 100 -6.52 6.48 20.33
C ASP A 100 -7.42 7.00 19.22
N TYR A 101 -8.57 7.51 19.63
CA TYR A 101 -9.51 8.18 18.76
C TYR A 101 -9.87 9.53 19.36
N ARG A 102 -9.87 10.56 18.51
CA ARG A 102 -10.38 11.88 18.84
C ARG A 102 -11.76 12.06 18.24
N SER A 103 -12.72 12.45 19.07
CA SER A 103 -14.05 12.89 18.60
C SER A 103 -13.96 14.34 18.16
N LEU A 104 -14.23 14.59 16.87
CA LEU A 104 -14.42 15.92 16.28
C LEU A 104 -15.91 16.16 16.03
N SER A 105 -16.29 17.41 15.78
CA SER A 105 -17.68 17.81 15.50
C SER A 105 -18.32 17.08 14.31
N TRP A 106 -17.51 16.50 13.43
CA TRP A 106 -17.93 15.78 12.23
C TRP A 106 -17.61 14.27 12.27
N GLY A 107 -17.10 13.73 13.39
CA GLY A 107 -16.89 12.30 13.54
C GLY A 107 -15.71 11.91 14.41
N ARG A 108 -15.55 10.60 14.63
CA ARG A 108 -14.44 10.01 15.39
C ARG A 108 -13.26 9.72 14.44
N VAL A 109 -12.11 10.33 14.70
CA VAL A 109 -10.88 10.19 13.90
C VAL A 109 -9.83 9.45 14.70
N ARG A 110 -9.18 8.45 14.11
CA ARG A 110 -8.07 7.73 14.74
C ARG A 110 -6.81 8.60 14.77
N LEU A 111 -6.13 8.64 15.90
CA LEU A 111 -4.83 9.29 16.02
C LEU A 111 -3.75 8.28 15.58
N VAL A 112 -3.02 8.64 14.53
CA VAL A 112 -1.96 7.82 13.96
C VAL A 112 -0.65 8.20 14.64
N ASN A 113 -0.11 7.27 15.42
CA ASN A 113 1.16 7.45 16.13
C ASN A 113 2.36 7.08 15.26
N SER A 114 2.17 6.15 14.31
CA SER A 114 3.18 5.76 13.33
C SER A 114 2.55 5.58 11.97
N HIS A 115 3.01 6.39 11.01
CA HIS A 115 2.55 6.30 9.62
C HIS A 115 2.93 4.95 9.00
N ALA A 116 4.13 4.44 9.27
CA ALA A 116 4.58 3.13 8.79
C ALA A 116 3.68 2.00 9.29
N LEU A 117 3.36 1.98 10.59
CA LEU A 117 2.47 0.96 11.16
C LEU A 117 1.03 1.07 10.63
N MET A 118 0.54 2.29 10.37
CA MET A 118 -0.76 2.49 9.72
C MET A 118 -0.79 1.91 8.30
N LEU A 119 0.25 2.14 7.49
CA LEU A 119 0.34 1.58 6.13
C LEU A 119 0.34 0.06 6.14
N ILE A 120 1.08 -0.55 7.08
CA ILE A 120 1.11 -2.01 7.24
C ILE A 120 -0.29 -2.51 7.67
N GLU A 121 -0.95 -1.85 8.61
CA GLU A 121 -2.29 -2.24 9.07
C GLU A 121 -3.33 -2.17 7.94
N ASP A 122 -3.32 -1.09 7.14
CA ASP A 122 -4.20 -0.93 5.98
C ASP A 122 -3.93 -2.00 4.92
N ALA A 123 -2.64 -2.32 4.67
CA ALA A 123 -2.25 -3.38 3.76
C ALA A 123 -2.76 -4.76 4.22
N LEU A 124 -2.60 -5.09 5.51
CA LEU A 124 -3.13 -6.34 6.08
C LEU A 124 -4.66 -6.37 6.01
N THR A 125 -5.33 -5.25 6.25
CA THR A 125 -6.78 -5.12 6.13
C THR A 125 -7.26 -5.44 4.71
N ILE A 126 -6.58 -4.92 3.69
CA ILE A 126 -6.85 -5.23 2.28
C ILE A 126 -6.72 -6.72 2.05
N CYS A 127 -5.59 -7.32 2.42
CA CYS A 127 -5.34 -8.74 2.16
C CYS A 127 -6.34 -9.67 2.89
N LEU A 128 -6.73 -9.34 4.11
CA LEU A 128 -7.59 -10.19 4.94
C LEU A 128 -9.08 -10.03 4.64
N ARG A 129 -9.53 -8.82 4.29
CA ARG A 129 -10.96 -8.49 4.26
C ARG A 129 -11.45 -8.03 2.90
N HIS A 130 -10.60 -7.37 2.11
CA HIS A 130 -11.01 -6.64 0.92
C HIS A 130 -10.01 -6.80 -0.25
N PRO A 131 -9.65 -8.05 -0.63
CA PRO A 131 -8.62 -8.28 -1.65
C PRO A 131 -9.03 -7.82 -3.05
N ASP A 132 -10.32 -7.52 -3.25
CA ASP A 132 -10.92 -7.16 -4.53
C ASP A 132 -11.57 -5.75 -4.53
N ASP A 133 -11.20 -4.85 -3.59
CA ASP A 133 -11.67 -3.45 -3.62
C ASP A 133 -10.58 -2.47 -4.11
N PRO A 134 -10.55 -2.13 -5.41
CA PRO A 134 -9.61 -1.18 -5.99
C PRO A 134 -9.56 0.20 -5.31
N ARG A 135 -10.64 0.61 -4.64
CA ARG A 135 -10.70 1.91 -3.96
C ARG A 135 -9.75 1.94 -2.76
N LEU A 136 -9.60 0.81 -2.07
CA LEU A 136 -8.66 0.68 -0.96
C LEU A 136 -7.21 0.69 -1.45
N GLY A 137 -6.91 0.09 -2.59
CA GLY A 137 -5.58 0.19 -3.20
C GLY A 137 -5.22 1.64 -3.57
N TYR A 138 -6.17 2.39 -4.12
CA TYR A 138 -5.98 3.82 -4.38
C TYR A 138 -5.77 4.62 -3.08
N LYS A 139 -6.57 4.35 -2.04
CA LYS A 139 -6.40 5.00 -0.73
C LYS A 139 -5.00 4.70 -0.16
N LEU A 140 -4.57 3.44 -0.18
CA LEU A 140 -3.26 3.02 0.32
C LEU A 140 -2.12 3.70 -0.44
N ALA A 141 -2.21 3.81 -1.76
CA ALA A 141 -1.25 4.55 -2.57
C ALA A 141 -1.22 6.04 -2.23
N ALA A 142 -2.40 6.64 -2.01
CA ALA A 142 -2.52 8.04 -1.64
C ALA A 142 -1.96 8.32 -0.23
N ASP A 143 -2.20 7.43 0.73
CA ASP A 143 -1.63 7.52 2.08
C ASP A 143 -0.10 7.31 2.04
N TYR A 144 0.38 6.36 1.22
CA TYR A 144 1.82 6.16 1.00
C TYR A 144 2.50 7.42 0.44
N CYS A 145 1.97 7.99 -0.62
CA CYS A 145 2.51 9.23 -1.22
C CYS A 145 2.20 10.49 -0.40
N GLY A 146 1.29 10.39 0.58
CA GLY A 146 0.77 11.51 1.33
C GLY A 146 1.86 12.23 2.11
N HIS A 147 2.09 13.49 1.77
CA HIS A 147 2.87 14.43 2.55
C HIS A 147 2.04 15.71 2.72
N TYR A 148 1.75 16.11 3.96
CA TYR A 148 1.02 17.35 4.18
C TYR A 148 1.97 18.53 4.02
N ASP A 149 1.68 19.39 3.04
CA ASP A 149 2.35 20.67 2.83
C ASP A 149 1.33 21.81 2.92
N ALA A 150 1.61 22.86 3.69
CA ALA A 150 0.69 23.97 3.89
C ALA A 150 0.36 24.75 2.59
N ARG A 151 1.25 24.72 1.58
CA ARG A 151 1.08 25.35 0.27
C ARG A 151 0.28 24.49 -0.69
N TYR A 152 0.43 23.17 -0.62
CA TYR A 152 -0.13 22.23 -1.61
C TYR A 152 -1.25 21.33 -1.06
N GLY A 153 -1.54 21.40 0.24
CA GLY A 153 -2.50 20.55 0.93
C GLY A 153 -2.01 19.10 1.01
N ARG A 154 -2.85 18.15 0.59
CA ARG A 154 -2.51 16.71 0.48
C ARG A 154 -2.18 16.28 -0.95
N ASN A 155 -1.94 17.25 -1.85
CA ASN A 155 -1.57 16.92 -3.23
C ASN A 155 -0.13 16.42 -3.31
N LEU A 156 0.22 15.85 -4.46
CA LEU A 156 1.55 15.33 -4.71
C LEU A 156 2.50 16.48 -4.98
N ASN A 157 3.65 16.47 -4.33
CA ASN A 157 4.69 17.49 -4.44
C ASN A 157 6.08 16.83 -4.51
N GLY A 158 7.15 17.63 -4.47
CA GLY A 158 8.53 17.13 -4.47
C GLY A 158 8.77 15.97 -3.49
N PRO A 159 8.40 16.07 -2.20
CA PRO A 159 8.47 14.95 -1.26
C PRO A 159 7.71 13.68 -1.66
N SER A 160 6.58 13.80 -2.36
CA SER A 160 5.82 12.64 -2.85
C SER A 160 6.43 12.00 -4.11
N ARG A 161 7.29 12.70 -4.83
CA ARG A 161 7.80 12.33 -6.16
C ARG A 161 8.45 10.95 -6.17
N ASP A 162 9.36 10.70 -5.23
CA ASP A 162 10.10 9.43 -5.18
C ASP A 162 9.18 8.26 -4.83
N ARG A 163 8.20 8.47 -3.95
CA ARG A 163 7.19 7.46 -3.63
C ARG A 163 6.29 7.15 -4.84
N VAL A 164 5.95 8.15 -5.65
CA VAL A 164 5.21 7.91 -6.91
C VAL A 164 6.08 7.14 -7.90
N GLN A 165 7.37 7.46 -7.99
CA GLN A 165 8.33 6.74 -8.84
C GLN A 165 8.48 5.27 -8.41
N GLU A 166 8.55 4.97 -7.13
CA GLU A 166 8.57 3.59 -6.62
C GLU A 166 7.31 2.80 -7.03
N ILE A 167 6.14 3.43 -6.97
CA ILE A 167 4.89 2.82 -7.47
C ILE A 167 4.97 2.57 -8.97
N VAL A 168 5.52 3.51 -9.76
CA VAL A 168 5.72 3.33 -11.22
C VAL A 168 6.56 2.09 -11.49
N GLU A 169 7.67 1.94 -10.78
CA GLU A 169 8.60 0.82 -10.94
C GLU A 169 7.99 -0.51 -10.54
N PHE A 170 7.27 -0.56 -9.42
CA PHE A 170 6.53 -1.75 -9.00
C PHE A 170 5.50 -2.18 -10.05
N VAL A 171 4.67 -1.24 -10.52
CA VAL A 171 3.63 -1.49 -11.52
C VAL A 171 4.25 -1.97 -12.83
N ALA A 172 5.32 -1.33 -13.29
CA ALA A 172 6.01 -1.71 -14.52
C ALA A 172 6.61 -3.12 -14.43
N ARG A 173 7.29 -3.45 -13.33
CA ARG A 173 7.88 -4.77 -13.09
C ARG A 173 6.82 -5.86 -13.12
N ARG A 174 5.71 -5.67 -12.39
CA ARG A 174 4.65 -6.68 -12.33
C ARG A 174 3.91 -6.84 -13.66
N GLU A 175 3.69 -5.75 -14.40
CA GLU A 175 3.16 -5.85 -15.77
C GLU A 175 4.10 -6.63 -16.69
N ALA A 176 5.43 -6.47 -16.55
CA ALA A 176 6.40 -7.23 -17.32
C ALA A 176 6.39 -8.72 -16.95
N ASP A 177 6.37 -9.05 -15.65
CA ASP A 177 6.32 -10.43 -15.16
C ASP A 177 5.07 -11.17 -15.62
N GLU A 178 3.90 -10.51 -15.57
CA GLU A 178 2.63 -11.08 -16.07
C GLU A 178 2.68 -11.38 -17.58
N ASN A 179 3.35 -10.52 -18.36
CA ASN A 179 3.51 -10.73 -19.80
C ASN A 179 4.52 -11.83 -20.12
N ALA A 180 5.58 -11.96 -19.31
CA ALA A 180 6.60 -12.99 -19.46
C ALA A 180 6.10 -14.38 -19.01
N PHE A 181 5.23 -14.43 -17.99
CA PHE A 181 4.74 -15.67 -17.37
C PHE A 181 3.20 -15.68 -17.24
N PRO A 182 2.45 -15.77 -18.36
CA PRO A 182 0.99 -15.65 -18.37
C PRO A 182 0.22 -16.74 -17.60
N HIS A 183 0.90 -17.82 -17.18
CA HIS A 183 0.32 -18.94 -16.43
C HIS A 183 0.72 -18.99 -14.94
N ALA A 184 1.61 -18.11 -14.48
CA ALA A 184 2.07 -18.09 -13.08
C ALA A 184 1.15 -17.29 -12.13
N THR A 185 0.15 -16.57 -12.66
CA THR A 185 -0.74 -15.66 -11.93
C THR A 185 -1.60 -16.35 -10.84
N SER A 186 -1.61 -17.68 -10.76
CA SER A 186 -2.46 -18.44 -9.84
C SER A 186 -1.92 -18.61 -8.41
N MET A 187 -0.69 -18.17 -8.10
CA MET A 187 -0.08 -18.47 -6.79
C MET A 187 -0.64 -17.65 -5.62
N LEU A 188 -1.24 -16.48 -5.86
CA LEU A 188 -1.81 -15.63 -4.80
C LEU A 188 -3.32 -15.36 -4.93
N GLY A 189 -3.99 -15.97 -5.93
CA GLY A 189 -5.39 -15.66 -6.28
C GLY A 189 -6.37 -16.84 -6.17
N ALA A 190 -5.92 -18.04 -5.80
CA ALA A 190 -6.76 -19.23 -5.78
C ALA A 190 -6.77 -19.88 -4.39
N GLY A 191 -7.68 -19.44 -3.52
CA GLY A 191 -7.99 -20.23 -2.32
C GLY A 191 -8.49 -19.47 -1.10
N PHE A 192 -9.59 -18.74 -1.19
CA PHE A 192 -10.40 -18.47 0.01
C PHE A 192 -11.89 -18.66 -0.32
N ARG A 193 -12.31 -19.93 -0.40
CA ARG A 193 -13.73 -20.26 -0.22
C ARG A 193 -13.95 -20.43 1.28
N VAL A 194 -14.60 -19.42 1.86
CA VAL A 194 -15.15 -19.42 3.20
C VAL A 194 -16.06 -20.64 3.35
N TRP A 195 -15.78 -21.50 4.33
CA TRP A 195 -16.78 -22.45 4.84
C TRP A 195 -17.66 -21.68 5.83
N SER A 196 -18.95 -21.70 5.54
CA SER A 196 -20.08 -21.34 6.41
C SER A 196 -20.23 -22.30 7.58
#